data_AF-A0A536NGP7-F1
#
_entry.id   AF-A0A536NGP7-F1
#
_cell.length_a   1.000
_cell.length_b   1.000
_cell.length_c   1.000
_cell.angle_alpha   90.00
_cell.angle_beta   90.00
_cell.angle_gamma   90.00
#
_symmetry.space_group_name_H-M   'P 1'
#
loop_
_entity.id
_entity.type
_entity.pdbx_description
1 polymer ?
#
loop_
_entity_poly.entity_id
_entity_poly.type
_entity_poly.pdbx_seq_one_letter_code
_entity_poly.pdbx_strand_id
1 'polypeptide(L)'
;MWKAYYRRQPARLFGWLVLGLREQAHASWLRALLAALWLTKAAAGFSRAQGDYDRFAPDIARGYRLLGLGVDVDAREVARRELRWWVVRREIGLSAGQAAGQAITRTYAAIYKIQEGSVAQAGRLRGEAAETRDRGAAADADGPTGAGRAYWPEVARLLRESYRSLKAALA
;
A
#
# COMPACT_ATOMS: atom_id res chain seq x y z
N MET A 1 0.58 -4.88 -10.08
CA MET A 1 1.35 -4.90 -8.81
C MET A 1 0.97 -6.04 -7.86
N TRP A 2 -0.23 -6.07 -7.24
CA TRP A 2 -0.57 -7.05 -6.18
C TRP A 2 -0.41 -8.52 -6.59
N LYS A 3 -0.84 -8.89 -7.81
CA LYS A 3 -0.61 -10.23 -8.36
C LYS A 3 0.88 -10.61 -8.39
N ALA A 4 1.76 -9.69 -8.77
CA ALA A 4 3.20 -9.94 -8.82
C ALA A 4 3.80 -10.11 -7.41
N TYR A 5 3.32 -9.35 -6.43
CA TYR A 5 3.70 -9.52 -5.02
C TYR A 5 3.35 -10.92 -4.52
N TYR A 6 2.09 -11.33 -4.67
CA TYR A 6 1.63 -12.61 -4.13
C TYR A 6 2.13 -13.83 -4.91
N ARG A 7 2.43 -13.67 -6.21
CA ARG A 7 3.08 -14.71 -7.02
C ARG A 7 4.61 -14.74 -6.87
N ARG A 8 5.17 -13.99 -5.93
CA ARG A 8 6.62 -13.93 -5.66
C ARG A 8 7.45 -13.59 -6.91
N GLN A 9 7.03 -12.57 -7.66
CA GLN A 9 7.69 -12.11 -8.88
C GLN A 9 8.43 -10.78 -8.62
N PRO A 10 9.62 -10.79 -7.99
CA PRO A 10 10.27 -9.58 -7.47
C PRO A 10 10.63 -8.57 -8.56
N ALA A 11 11.20 -9.01 -9.69
CA ALA A 11 11.56 -8.11 -10.78
C ALA A 11 10.33 -7.40 -11.38
N ARG A 12 9.24 -8.15 -11.60
CA ARG A 12 7.98 -7.58 -12.09
C ARG A 12 7.34 -6.66 -11.05
N LEU A 13 7.38 -7.03 -9.76
CA LEU A 13 6.87 -6.19 -8.68
C LEU A 13 7.62 -4.86 -8.62
N PHE A 14 8.95 -4.89 -8.69
CA PHE A 14 9.79 -3.70 -8.68
C PHE A 14 9.49 -2.80 -9.89
N GLY A 15 9.40 -3.36 -11.09
CA GLY A 15 9.01 -2.60 -12.29
C GLY A 15 7.63 -1.93 -12.13
N TRP A 16 6.64 -2.65 -11.61
CA TRP A 16 5.32 -2.07 -11.31
C TRP A 16 5.34 -1.00 -10.22
N LEU A 17 6.22 -1.14 -9.22
CA LEU A 17 6.41 -0.13 -8.18
C LEU A 17 6.95 1.16 -8.78
N VAL A 18 8.04 1.10 -9.57
CA VAL A 18 8.62 2.28 -10.23
C VAL A 18 7.60 2.99 -11.10
N LEU A 19 6.88 2.25 -11.96
CA LEU A 19 5.86 2.82 -12.82
C LEU A 19 4.72 3.44 -12.01
N GLY A 20 4.21 2.75 -11.00
CA GLY A 20 3.12 3.24 -10.15
C GLY A 20 3.50 4.50 -9.39
N LEU A 21 4.70 4.56 -8.81
CA LEU A 21 5.22 5.75 -8.13
C LEU A 21 5.36 6.93 -9.08
N ARG A 22 5.87 6.67 -10.29
CA ARG A 22 6.00 7.69 -11.33
C ARG A 22 4.64 8.28 -11.71
N GLU A 23 3.65 7.44 -11.97
CA GLU A 23 2.32 7.88 -12.40
C GLU A 23 1.56 8.58 -11.27
N GLN A 24 1.61 8.06 -10.04
CA GLN A 24 0.86 8.61 -8.92
C GLN A 24 1.42 9.93 -8.38
N ALA A 25 2.75 10.07 -8.37
CA ALA A 25 3.41 11.27 -7.86
C ALA A 25 3.83 12.24 -8.97
N HIS A 26 3.54 11.93 -10.24
CA HIS A 26 4.04 12.66 -11.40
C HIS A 26 5.57 12.89 -11.38
N ALA A 27 6.30 12.00 -10.71
CA ALA A 27 7.74 12.14 -10.48
C ALA A 27 8.56 11.80 -11.75
N SER A 28 9.77 12.33 -11.86
CA SER A 28 10.71 11.91 -12.91
C SER A 28 11.12 10.44 -12.74
N TRP A 29 11.56 9.80 -13.82
CA TRP A 29 12.02 8.41 -13.80
C TRP A 29 13.10 8.16 -12.74
N LEU A 30 14.08 9.07 -12.62
CA LEU A 30 15.15 8.95 -11.63
C LEU A 30 14.61 9.03 -10.19
N ARG A 31 13.70 9.98 -9.90
CA ARG A 31 13.10 10.12 -8.56
C ARG A 31 12.23 8.91 -8.21
N ALA A 32 11.43 8.42 -9.15
CA ALA A 32 10.61 7.23 -8.97
C ALA A 32 11.46 5.97 -8.73
N LEU A 33 12.57 5.81 -9.45
CA LEU A 33 13.51 4.69 -9.27
C LEU A 33 14.16 4.73 -7.88
N LEU A 34 14.71 5.87 -7.47
CA LEU A 34 15.33 6.04 -6.15
C LEU A 34 14.31 5.84 -5.02
N ALA A 35 13.09 6.37 -5.18
CA ALA A 35 12.01 6.15 -4.22
C ALA A 35 11.64 4.66 -4.11
N ALA A 36 11.53 3.97 -5.25
CA ALA A 36 11.25 2.53 -5.28
C ALA A 36 12.35 1.72 -4.59
N LEU A 37 13.62 2.09 -4.73
CA LEU A 37 14.72 1.43 -4.03
C LEU A 37 14.60 1.56 -2.50
N TRP A 38 14.34 2.77 -2.00
CA TRP A 38 14.14 2.99 -0.56
C TRP A 38 12.94 2.22 0.00
N LEU A 39 11.81 2.27 -0.69
CA LEU A 39 10.60 1.55 -0.29
C LEU A 39 10.80 0.02 -0.36
N THR A 40 11.49 -0.48 -1.38
CA THR A 40 11.82 -1.90 -1.51
C THR A 40 12.75 -2.36 -0.40
N LYS A 41 13.76 -1.56 -0.06
CA LYS A 41 14.67 -1.84 1.07
C LYS A 41 13.91 -1.94 2.38
N ALA A 42 13.02 -0.98 2.67
CA ALA A 42 12.19 -0.99 3.86
C ALA A 42 11.26 -2.22 3.91
N ALA A 43 10.57 -2.53 2.80
CA ALA A 43 9.67 -3.68 2.72
C ALA A 43 10.40 -5.03 2.84
N ALA A 44 11.59 -5.16 2.24
CA ALA A 44 12.43 -6.35 2.36
C ALA A 44 13.01 -6.52 3.78
N GLY A 45 13.34 -5.42 4.45
CA GLY A 45 13.74 -5.43 5.86
C GLY A 45 12.57 -5.84 6.77
N PHE A 46 11.40 -5.24 6.57
CA PHE A 46 10.18 -5.54 7.31
C PHE A 46 9.77 -7.01 7.15
N SER A 47 9.85 -7.57 5.94
CA SER A 47 9.47 -8.97 5.68
C SER A 47 10.29 -9.98 6.49
N ARG A 48 11.55 -9.66 6.81
CA ARG A 48 12.46 -10.52 7.59
C ARG A 48 12.46 -10.23 9.08
N ALA A 49 11.95 -9.06 9.50
CA ALA A 49 11.92 -8.65 10.90
C ALA A 49 10.79 -9.37 11.66
N GLN A 50 11.03 -9.69 12.94
CA GLN A 50 10.03 -10.26 13.85
C GLN A 50 9.50 -9.24 14.88
N GLY A 51 10.06 -8.03 14.90
CA GLY A 51 9.72 -6.93 15.80
C GLY A 51 10.56 -5.69 15.47
N ASP A 52 10.48 -4.65 16.30
CA ASP A 52 11.17 -3.36 16.11
C ASP A 52 10.96 -2.81 14.69
N TYR A 53 9.69 -2.58 14.34
CA TYR A 53 9.32 -2.17 13.00
C TYR A 53 9.68 -0.70 12.72
N ASP A 54 9.73 0.15 13.75
CA ASP A 54 9.94 1.59 13.61
C ASP A 54 11.27 1.95 12.95
N ARG A 55 12.28 1.06 13.04
CA ARG A 55 13.55 1.20 12.32
C ARG A 55 13.42 1.31 10.79
N PHE A 56 12.28 0.89 10.22
CA PHE A 56 12.02 0.98 8.77
C PHE A 56 11.36 2.30 8.35
N ALA A 57 10.77 3.04 9.29
CA ALA A 57 10.11 4.32 8.99
C ALA A 57 11.05 5.36 8.34
N PRO A 58 12.33 5.51 8.73
CA PRO A 58 13.24 6.45 8.08
C PRO A 58 13.45 6.19 6.58
N ASP A 59 13.56 4.92 6.18
CA ASP A 59 13.75 4.55 4.77
C ASP A 59 12.46 4.80 3.97
N ILE A 60 11.29 4.53 4.55
CA ILE A 60 9.99 4.89 3.95
C ILE A 60 9.90 6.42 3.77
N ALA A 61 10.27 7.20 4.79
CA ALA A 61 10.23 8.66 4.74
C ALA A 61 11.14 9.23 3.64
N ARG A 62 12.34 8.64 3.42
CA ARG A 62 13.22 9.02 2.31
C ARG A 62 12.56 8.77 0.96
N GLY A 63 11.91 7.62 0.79
CA GLY A 63 11.14 7.29 -0.41
C GLY A 63 10.05 8.32 -0.69
N TYR A 64 9.24 8.66 0.31
CA TYR A 64 8.18 9.66 0.17
C TYR A 64 8.70 11.06 -0.16
N ARG A 65 9.81 11.52 0.46
CA ARG A 65 10.41 12.82 0.11
C ARG A 65 10.82 12.89 -1.36
N LEU A 66 11.39 11.80 -1.89
CA LEU A 66 11.78 11.73 -3.30
C LEU A 66 10.58 11.84 -4.23
N LEU A 67 9.40 11.40 -3.81
CA LEU A 67 8.16 11.53 -4.59
C LEU A 67 7.59 12.95 -4.60
N GLY A 68 8.15 13.88 -3.82
CA GLY A 68 7.73 15.27 -3.83
C GLY A 68 6.42 15.50 -3.10
N LEU A 69 6.32 15.01 -1.86
CA LEU A 69 5.26 15.44 -0.95
C LEU A 69 5.25 16.98 -0.83
N GLY A 70 4.07 17.54 -0.59
CA GLY A 70 3.92 18.99 -0.35
C GLY A 70 4.80 19.46 0.80
N VAL A 71 5.25 20.71 0.73
CA VAL A 71 6.21 21.29 1.70
C VAL A 71 5.73 21.21 3.15
N ASP A 72 4.41 21.23 3.38
CA ASP A 72 3.78 21.16 4.71
C ASP A 72 3.43 19.74 5.17
N VAL A 73 3.84 18.72 4.41
CA VAL A 73 3.60 17.31 4.71
C VAL A 73 4.80 16.74 5.46
N ASP A 74 4.58 16.28 6.70
CA ASP A 74 5.61 15.57 7.46
C ASP A 74 5.80 14.14 6.90
N ALA A 75 6.83 13.98 6.08
CA ALA A 75 7.20 12.69 5.50
C ALA A 75 7.51 11.61 6.56
N ARG A 76 7.95 11.98 7.78
CA ARG A 76 8.19 11.01 8.86
C ARG A 76 6.86 10.50 9.42
N GLU A 77 5.88 11.38 9.59
CA GLU A 77 4.55 11.00 10.03
C GLU A 77 3.84 10.13 8.99
N VAL A 78 3.90 10.49 7.71
CA VAL A 78 3.39 9.65 6.61
C VAL A 78 4.03 8.26 6.65
N ALA A 79 5.34 8.19 6.84
CA ALA A 79 6.06 6.92 6.90
C ALA A 79 5.65 6.05 8.10
N ARG A 80 5.43 6.64 9.28
CA ARG A 80 4.92 5.93 10.45
C ARG A 80 3.52 5.36 10.20
N ARG A 81 2.64 6.13 9.56
CA ARG A 81 1.27 5.68 9.22
C ARG A 81 1.26 4.57 8.16
N GLU A 82 2.09 4.68 7.13
CA GLU A 82 2.28 3.62 6.14
C GLU A 82 2.81 2.34 6.78
N LEU A 83 3.82 2.44 7.65
CA LEU A 83 4.36 1.31 8.39
C LEU A 83 3.30 0.69 9.32
N ARG A 84 2.48 1.50 9.99
CA ARG A 84 1.40 1.01 10.86
C ARG A 84 0.42 0.13 10.09
N TRP A 85 0.09 0.49 8.85
CA TRP A 85 -0.71 -0.36 7.97
C TRP A 85 -0.06 -1.74 7.72
N TRP A 86 1.26 -1.80 7.50
CA TRP A 86 1.98 -3.08 7.33
C TRP A 86 1.96 -3.93 8.61
N VAL A 87 2.16 -3.30 9.76
CA VAL A 87 2.16 -3.95 11.08
C VAL A 87 0.77 -4.53 11.39
N VAL A 88 -0.29 -3.73 11.24
CA VAL A 88 -1.68 -4.17 11.47
C VAL A 88 -2.03 -5.41 10.62
N ARG A 89 -1.61 -5.42 9.36
CA ARG A 89 -1.82 -6.57 8.45
C ARG A 89 -1.10 -7.82 8.92
N ARG A 90 0.09 -7.69 9.52
CA ARG A 90 0.86 -8.81 10.05
C ARG A 90 0.28 -9.34 11.36
N GLU A 91 -0.10 -8.44 12.27
CA GLU A 91 -0.58 -8.81 13.61
C GLU A 91 -1.97 -9.44 13.58
N ILE A 92 -2.89 -8.90 12.76
CA ILE A 92 -4.30 -9.35 12.73
C ILE A 92 -4.51 -10.47 11.70
N GLY A 93 -3.69 -10.53 10.64
CA GLY A 93 -3.79 -11.56 9.60
C GLY A 93 -5.05 -11.43 8.73
N LEU A 94 -5.77 -12.54 8.52
CA LEU A 94 -6.85 -12.65 7.53
C LEU A 94 -8.04 -11.70 7.77
N SER A 95 -8.25 -11.25 9.01
CA SER A 95 -9.38 -10.38 9.39
C SER A 95 -8.97 -8.90 9.50
N ALA A 96 -7.79 -8.54 8.97
CA ALA A 96 -7.26 -7.20 9.11
C ALA A 96 -8.01 -6.14 8.29
N GLY A 97 -8.98 -6.49 7.44
CA GLY A 97 -9.55 -5.58 6.43
C GLY A 97 -10.01 -4.23 6.99
N GLN A 98 -10.80 -4.24 8.06
CA GLN A 98 -11.26 -3.00 8.70
C GLN A 98 -10.12 -2.19 9.33
N ALA A 99 -9.30 -2.83 10.17
CA ALA A 99 -8.19 -2.16 10.87
C ALA A 99 -7.15 -1.61 9.89
N ALA A 100 -6.87 -2.37 8.84
CA ALA A 100 -6.01 -1.97 7.75
C ALA A 100 -6.67 -0.79 6.98
N GLY A 101 -7.95 -0.86 6.65
CA GLY A 101 -8.67 0.25 6.00
C GLY A 101 -8.59 1.57 6.77
N GLN A 102 -8.69 1.51 8.11
CA GLN A 102 -8.48 2.67 8.99
C GLN A 102 -7.03 3.18 8.94
N ALA A 103 -6.04 2.28 8.97
CA ALA A 103 -4.64 2.68 8.85
C ALA A 103 -4.34 3.36 7.51
N ILE A 104 -4.87 2.86 6.39
CA ILE A 104 -4.75 3.54 5.09
C ILE A 104 -5.44 4.89 5.09
N THR A 105 -6.62 5.00 5.68
CA THR A 105 -7.36 6.27 5.77
C THR A 105 -6.49 7.34 6.42
N ARG A 106 -5.84 7.00 7.55
CA ARG A 106 -4.90 7.89 8.26
C ARG A 106 -3.69 8.25 7.40
N THR A 107 -3.16 7.30 6.63
CA THR A 107 -2.05 7.55 5.69
C THR A 107 -2.47 8.52 4.58
N TYR A 108 -3.63 8.31 3.94
CA TYR A 108 -4.15 9.21 2.91
C TYR A 108 -4.38 10.62 3.47
N ALA A 109 -5.03 10.73 4.63
CA ALA A 109 -5.24 12.01 5.31
C ALA A 109 -3.91 12.72 5.60
N ALA A 110 -2.86 11.97 5.95
CA ALA A 110 -1.51 12.51 6.16
C ALA A 110 -0.89 13.06 4.88
N ILE A 111 -0.94 12.28 3.80
CA ILE A 111 -0.32 12.59 2.52
C ILE A 111 -1.00 13.80 1.89
N TYR A 112 -2.34 13.82 1.89
CA TYR A 112 -3.13 14.83 1.20
C TYR A 112 -3.60 15.98 2.09
N LYS A 113 -3.28 15.95 3.40
CA LYS A 113 -3.60 17.00 4.38
C LYS A 113 -5.09 17.34 4.44
N ILE A 114 -5.94 16.32 4.35
CA ILE A 114 -7.41 16.45 4.42
C ILE A 114 -7.96 15.61 5.57
N GLN A 115 -9.23 15.84 5.92
CA GLN A 115 -9.90 15.12 7.00
C GLN A 115 -10.01 13.62 6.69
N GLU A 116 -9.84 12.77 7.71
CA GLU A 116 -9.96 11.31 7.57
C GLU A 116 -11.31 10.91 6.98
N GLY A 117 -12.40 11.59 7.39
CA GLY A 117 -13.75 11.35 6.89
C GLY A 117 -13.86 11.47 5.36
N SER A 118 -13.11 12.38 4.74
CA SER A 118 -13.11 12.59 3.27
C SER A 118 -12.52 11.41 2.51
N VAL A 119 -11.58 10.66 3.12
CA VAL A 119 -10.88 9.52 2.49
C VAL A 119 -11.19 8.17 3.12
N ALA A 120 -12.09 8.13 4.11
CA ALA A 120 -12.47 6.92 4.84
C ALA A 120 -13.02 5.84 3.91
N GLN A 121 -13.84 6.23 2.92
CA GLN A 121 -14.36 5.32 1.90
C GLN A 121 -13.23 4.67 1.09
N ALA A 122 -12.27 5.47 0.63
CA ALA A 122 -11.15 4.97 -0.16
C ALA A 122 -10.25 4.02 0.65
N GLY A 123 -9.99 4.34 1.92
CA GLY A 123 -9.23 3.49 2.81
C GLY A 123 -9.96 2.18 3.11
N ARG A 124 -11.25 2.24 3.45
CA ARG A 124 -12.08 1.07 3.72
C ARG A 124 -12.09 0.08 2.55
N LEU A 125 -12.38 0.56 1.33
CA LEU A 125 -12.40 -0.27 0.13
C LEU A 125 -11.05 -0.97 -0.13
N ARG A 126 -9.93 -0.32 0.18
CA ARG A 126 -8.60 -0.91 0.02
C ARG A 126 -8.28 -1.94 1.10
N GLY A 127 -8.81 -1.75 2.31
CA GLY A 127 -8.81 -2.75 3.38
C GLY A 127 -9.64 -3.98 3.02
N GLU A 128 -10.88 -3.79 2.57
CA GLU A 128 -11.78 -4.84 2.07
C GLU A 128 -11.14 -5.62 0.91
N ALA A 129 -10.50 -4.94 -0.04
CA ALA A 129 -9.79 -5.60 -1.14
C ALA A 129 -8.66 -6.53 -0.65
N ALA A 130 -7.95 -6.13 0.40
CA ALA A 130 -6.89 -6.92 0.99
C ALA A 130 -7.44 -8.17 1.70
N GLU A 131 -8.54 -8.01 2.43
CA GLU A 131 -9.23 -9.11 3.12
C GLU A 131 -9.85 -10.12 2.13
N THR A 132 -10.58 -9.63 1.12
CA THR A 132 -11.17 -10.45 0.05
C THR A 132 -10.10 -11.26 -0.67
N ARG A 133 -8.94 -10.65 -0.94
CA ARG A 133 -7.80 -11.36 -1.53
C ARG A 133 -7.32 -12.48 -0.61
N ASP A 134 -7.15 -12.21 0.68
CA ASP A 134 -6.53 -13.16 1.60
C ASP A 134 -7.47 -14.34 1.89
N ARG A 135 -8.75 -14.07 2.14
CA ARG A 135 -9.79 -15.10 2.29
C ARG A 135 -9.94 -15.91 1.01
N GLY A 136 -10.01 -15.25 -0.14
CA GLY A 136 -10.11 -15.91 -1.44
C GLY A 136 -8.91 -16.81 -1.72
N ALA A 137 -7.70 -16.36 -1.43
CA ALA A 137 -6.48 -17.14 -1.62
C ALA A 137 -6.37 -18.34 -0.65
N ALA A 138 -6.90 -18.24 0.56
CA ALA A 138 -6.94 -19.34 1.53
C ALA A 138 -7.94 -20.45 1.13
N ALA A 139 -9.01 -20.08 0.42
CA ALA A 139 -10.03 -21.01 -0.07
C ALA A 139 -9.78 -21.51 -1.51
N ASP A 140 -8.77 -20.98 -2.21
CA ASP A 140 -8.48 -21.33 -3.60
C ASP A 140 -7.75 -22.69 -3.68
N ALA A 141 -8.29 -23.60 -4.49
CA ALA A 141 -7.70 -24.91 -4.75
C ALA A 141 -6.33 -24.80 -5.46
N ASP A 142 -6.12 -23.77 -6.27
CA ASP A 142 -4.83 -23.49 -6.94
C ASP A 142 -3.80 -22.86 -5.97
N GLY A 143 -4.20 -22.65 -4.71
CA GLY A 143 -3.39 -22.04 -3.67
C GLY A 143 -3.15 -20.53 -3.85
N PRO A 144 -2.37 -19.92 -2.95
CA PRO A 144 -2.24 -18.46 -2.86
C PRO A 144 -1.48 -17.80 -4.02
N THR A 145 -0.77 -18.60 -4.82
CA THR A 145 -0.03 -18.18 -6.02
C THR A 145 -0.78 -18.46 -7.33
N GLY A 146 -1.95 -19.09 -7.25
CA GLY A 146 -2.73 -19.55 -8.39
C GLY A 146 -3.31 -18.46 -9.30
N ALA A 147 -4.20 -18.87 -10.18
CA ALA A 147 -4.88 -17.96 -11.11
C ALA A 147 -5.79 -16.97 -10.36
N GLY A 148 -6.39 -17.39 -9.24
CA GLY A 148 -7.27 -16.60 -8.39
C GLY A 148 -8.53 -16.13 -9.11
N ARG A 149 -9.07 -16.97 -9.99
CA ARG A 149 -10.23 -16.63 -10.85
C ARG A 149 -11.46 -16.27 -10.02
N ALA A 150 -11.62 -16.89 -8.85
CA ALA A 150 -12.75 -16.67 -7.95
C ALA A 150 -12.72 -15.32 -7.21
N TYR A 151 -11.55 -14.75 -6.92
CA TYR A 151 -11.45 -13.56 -6.05
C TYR A 151 -10.78 -12.34 -6.71
N TRP A 152 -9.89 -12.51 -7.69
CA TRP A 152 -9.22 -11.36 -8.32
C TRP A 152 -10.15 -10.37 -9.03
N PRO A 153 -11.26 -10.78 -9.67
CA PRO A 153 -12.20 -9.84 -10.25
C PRO A 153 -12.77 -8.87 -9.21
N GLU A 154 -13.15 -9.39 -8.04
CA GLU A 154 -13.71 -8.59 -6.95
C GLU A 154 -12.66 -7.68 -6.30
N VAL A 155 -11.45 -8.20 -6.05
CA VAL A 155 -10.32 -7.39 -5.58
C VAL A 155 -10.03 -6.23 -6.55
N ALA A 156 -10.10 -6.48 -7.86
CA ALA A 156 -9.89 -5.44 -8.86
C ALA A 156 -11.01 -4.40 -8.87
N ARG A 157 -12.27 -4.80 -8.66
CA ARG A 157 -13.41 -3.89 -8.51
C ARG A 157 -13.22 -2.96 -7.31
N LEU A 158 -12.97 -3.53 -6.13
CA LEU A 158 -12.74 -2.79 -4.89
C LEU A 158 -11.58 -1.80 -4.99
N LEU A 159 -10.45 -2.20 -5.59
CA LEU A 159 -9.31 -1.32 -5.79
C LEU A 159 -9.64 -0.15 -6.74
N ARG A 160 -10.35 -0.40 -7.85
CA ARG A 160 -10.74 0.67 -8.78
C ARG A 160 -11.69 1.66 -8.12
N GLU A 161 -12.65 1.17 -7.34
CA GLU A 161 -13.57 2.01 -6.57
C GLU A 161 -12.85 2.82 -5.49
N SER A 162 -11.86 2.23 -4.81
CA SER A 162 -11.00 2.93 -3.86
C SER A 162 -10.29 4.11 -4.53
N TYR A 163 -9.69 3.91 -5.71
CA TYR A 163 -9.04 5.00 -6.45
C TYR A 163 -10.01 6.06 -6.95
N ARG A 164 -11.22 5.69 -7.40
CA ARG A 164 -12.27 6.67 -7.78
C ARG A 164 -12.72 7.50 -6.59
N SER A 165 -12.97 6.85 -5.45
CA SER A 165 -13.34 7.53 -4.21
C SER A 165 -12.25 8.47 -3.72
N LEU A 166 -10.97 8.04 -3.79
CA LEU A 166 -9.85 8.91 -3.43
C LEU A 166 -9.76 10.10 -4.38
N LYS A 167 -9.86 9.88 -5.70
CA LYS A 167 -9.81 10.97 -6.69
C LYS A 167 -10.94 11.98 -6.45
N ALA A 168 -12.15 11.53 -6.15
CA ALA A 168 -13.28 12.40 -5.87
C ALA A 168 -13.10 13.23 -4.58
N ALA A 169 -12.41 12.69 -3.57
CA ALA A 169 -12.11 13.40 -2.33
C ALA A 169 -11.00 14.46 -2.45
N LEU A 170 -10.23 14.43 -3.56
CA LEU A 170 -9.11 15.33 -3.84
C LEU A 170 -9.42 16.37 -4.94
N ALA A 171 -10.60 16.29 -5.53
CA ALA A 171 -11.09 17.23 -6.54
C ALA A 171 -11.80 18.40 -5.88
#